data_AF-A0A5S3VXI3-F1
#
_entry.id   AF-A0A5S3VXI3-F1
#
_cell.length_a   1.000
_cell.length_b   1.000
_cell.length_c   1.000
_cell.angle_alpha   90.00
_cell.angle_beta   90.00
_cell.angle_gamma   90.00
#
_symmetry.space_group_name_H-M   'P 1'
#
loop_
_entity.id
_entity.type
_entity.pdbx_description
1 polymer ?
#
loop_
_entity_poly.entity_id
_entity_poly.type
_entity_poly.pdbx_seq_one_letter_code
_entity_poly.pdbx_strand_id
1 'polypeptide(L)'
;MLTTETASNLKVAKRLDVITAECAYGMNIFKDIFATLSDTFGGRNKSIQNTLRDARKTALAELRKEAFSLGANAVIGIDLDYSEISGGGKSGMLFIVVSGTVNRPEFI
;
A
#
# COMPACT_ATOMS: atom_id res chain seq x y z
N MET A 1 -5.43 11.60 0.20
CA MET A 1 -4.95 10.39 0.91
C MET A 1 -4.08 10.85 2.04
N LEU A 2 -4.46 10.53 3.27
CA LEU A 2 -3.75 10.90 4.50
C LEU A 2 -3.79 9.72 5.46
N THR A 3 -2.73 9.52 6.22
CA THR A 3 -2.71 8.54 7.32
C THR A 3 -3.43 9.07 8.56
N THR A 4 -3.63 10.38 8.66
CA THR A 4 -4.41 11.00 9.74
C THR A 4 -5.90 11.02 9.41
N GLU A 5 -6.73 10.92 10.44
CA GLU A 5 -8.19 11.07 10.34
C GLU A 5 -8.61 12.51 9.97
N THR A 6 -7.82 13.49 10.40
CA THR A 6 -8.12 14.92 10.21
C THR A 6 -6.88 15.68 9.76
N ALA A 7 -7.09 16.81 9.10
CA ALA A 7 -6.07 17.81 8.80
C ALA A 7 -6.68 19.22 8.89
N SER A 8 -5.88 20.24 9.18
CA SER A 8 -6.37 21.63 9.34
C SER A 8 -7.08 22.16 8.08
N ASN A 9 -6.69 21.67 6.91
CA ASN A 9 -7.27 21.99 5.61
C ASN A 9 -8.26 20.94 5.09
N LEU A 10 -8.75 20.03 5.94
CA LEU A 10 -9.70 18.97 5.57
C LEU A 10 -10.93 19.00 6.49
N LYS A 11 -12.06 19.51 5.98
CA LYS A 11 -13.37 19.36 6.63
C LYS A 11 -14.10 18.17 6.04
N VAL A 12 -14.37 17.16 6.88
CA VAL A 12 -15.05 15.93 6.47
C VAL A 12 -16.56 16.12 6.58
N ALA A 13 -17.26 16.26 5.45
CA ALA A 13 -18.72 16.39 5.40
C ALA A 13 -19.41 15.07 5.76
N LYS A 14 -18.92 13.99 5.15
CA LYS A 14 -19.51 12.65 5.25
C LYS A 14 -18.45 11.57 5.04
N ARG A 15 -18.45 10.57 5.92
CA ARG A 15 -17.74 9.30 5.73
C ARG A 15 -18.64 8.37 4.93
N LEU A 16 -18.11 7.79 3.86
CA LEU A 16 -18.89 6.97 2.94
C LEU A 16 -18.77 5.49 3.27
N ASP A 17 -17.54 4.98 3.35
CA ASP A 17 -17.24 3.57 3.56
C ASP A 17 -15.77 3.37 3.99
N VAL A 18 -15.43 2.15 4.40
CA VAL A 18 -14.06 1.66 4.53
C VAL A 18 -13.70 0.91 3.25
N ILE A 19 -12.51 1.18 2.70
CA ILE A 19 -12.01 0.54 1.49
C ILE A 19 -10.65 -0.10 1.72
N THR A 20 -10.32 -1.13 0.94
CA THR A 20 -9.03 -1.83 1.01
C THR A 20 -8.48 -2.12 -0.37
N ALA A 21 -7.15 -2.14 -0.47
CA ALA A 21 -6.47 -2.57 -1.67
C ALA A 21 -5.22 -3.38 -1.32
N GLU A 22 -5.03 -4.48 -2.03
CA GLU A 22 -3.97 -5.43 -1.76
C GLU A 22 -3.03 -5.59 -2.96
N CYS A 23 -1.75 -5.83 -2.68
CA CYS A 23 -0.77 -6.18 -3.68
C CYS A 23 0.11 -7.32 -3.16
N ALA A 24 0.31 -8.36 -3.97
CA ALA A 24 1.06 -9.56 -3.58
C ALA A 24 2.30 -9.75 -4.46
N TYR A 25 3.43 -10.08 -3.83
CA TYR A 25 4.70 -10.37 -4.49
C TYR A 25 5.20 -11.75 -4.06
N GLY A 26 5.55 -12.58 -5.04
CA GLY A 26 6.14 -13.88 -4.78
C GLY A 26 7.56 -13.78 -4.21
N MET A 27 7.89 -14.60 -3.23
CA MET A 27 9.24 -14.69 -2.64
C MET A 27 10.31 -15.09 -3.68
N ASN A 28 9.92 -15.69 -4.80
CA ASN A 28 10.84 -15.95 -5.91
C ASN A 28 11.39 -14.64 -6.52
N ILE A 29 10.56 -13.59 -6.63
CA ILE A 29 11.02 -12.25 -7.07
C ILE A 29 12.07 -11.72 -6.09
N PHE A 30 11.85 -11.89 -4.79
CA PHE A 30 12.83 -11.49 -3.77
C PHE A 30 14.11 -12.31 -3.86
N LYS A 31 14.04 -13.63 -4.05
CA LYS A 31 15.22 -14.50 -4.24
C LYS A 31 16.04 -14.08 -5.45
N ASP A 32 15.41 -13.77 -6.58
CA ASP A 32 16.10 -13.33 -7.79
C ASP A 32 16.79 -11.97 -7.58
N ILE A 33 16.13 -11.06 -6.86
CA ILE A 33 16.73 -9.79 -6.44
C ILE A 33 17.94 -10.04 -5.53
N PHE A 34 17.85 -10.94 -4.55
CA PHE A 34 18.98 -11.28 -3.68
C PHE A 34 20.14 -11.92 -4.44
N ALA A 35 19.86 -12.87 -5.35
CA ALA A 35 20.88 -13.49 -6.20
C ALA A 35 21.65 -12.44 -7.02
N THR A 36 20.93 -11.47 -7.60
CA THR A 36 21.51 -10.37 -8.38
C THR A 36 22.29 -9.37 -7.52
N LEU A 37 21.98 -9.25 -6.24
CA LEU A 37 22.61 -8.29 -5.31
C LEU A 37 23.83 -8.84 -4.56
N SER A 38 24.11 -10.14 -4.66
CA SER A 38 25.20 -10.83 -3.94
C SER A 38 26.59 -10.18 -4.13
N ASP A 39 26.80 -9.43 -5.22
CA ASP A 39 28.07 -8.74 -5.53
C ASP A 39 28.19 -7.34 -4.91
N THR A 40 27.16 -6.79 -4.26
CA THR A 40 27.16 -5.40 -3.76
C THR A 40 26.97 -5.34 -2.25
N PHE A 41 28.07 -5.15 -1.52
CA PHE A 41 28.11 -5.03 -0.07
C PHE A 41 27.18 -3.93 0.50
N GLY A 42 26.38 -4.34 1.49
CA GLY A 42 26.04 -3.62 2.72
C GLY A 42 25.77 -2.11 2.64
N GLY A 43 24.48 -1.72 2.64
CA GLY A 43 24.10 -0.38 3.06
C GLY A 43 22.62 -0.08 2.88
N ARG A 44 22.09 -0.32 1.68
CA ARG A 44 20.66 -0.26 1.33
C ARG A 44 20.42 -1.12 0.08
N ASN A 45 19.64 -2.20 0.19
CA ASN A 45 19.28 -3.02 -0.97
C ASN A 45 18.32 -2.23 -1.87
N LYS A 46 18.86 -1.42 -2.79
CA LYS A 46 18.10 -0.51 -3.67
C LYS A 46 17.01 -1.26 -4.43
N SER A 47 17.27 -2.50 -4.86
CA SER A 47 16.30 -3.33 -5.58
C SER A 47 15.14 -3.78 -4.69
N ILE A 48 15.39 -4.27 -3.47
CA ILE A 48 14.32 -4.61 -2.50
C ILE A 48 13.51 -3.36 -2.14
N GLN A 49 14.18 -2.23 -1.90
CA GLN A 49 13.52 -0.95 -1.63
C GLN A 49 12.74 -0.42 -2.84
N ASN A 50 13.13 -0.77 -4.08
CA ASN A 50 12.35 -0.46 -5.28
C ASN A 50 11.09 -1.34 -5.31
N THR A 51 11.22 -2.66 -5.13
CA THR A 51 10.07 -3.58 -5.11
C THR A 51 9.04 -3.20 -4.07
N LEU A 52 9.45 -2.95 -2.82
CA LEU A 52 8.51 -2.52 -1.76
C LEU A 52 7.86 -1.17 -2.06
N ARG A 53 8.57 -0.26 -2.73
CA ARG A 53 8.04 1.04 -3.14
C ARG A 53 7.01 0.90 -4.26
N ASP A 54 7.30 0.05 -5.24
CA ASP A 54 6.41 -0.20 -6.36
C ASP A 54 5.14 -0.91 -5.87
N ALA A 55 5.30 -1.89 -5.00
CA ALA A 55 4.21 -2.57 -4.30
C ALA A 55 3.29 -1.59 -3.57
N ARG A 56 3.87 -0.69 -2.76
CA ARG A 56 3.11 0.36 -2.07
C ARG A 56 2.42 1.31 -3.04
N LYS A 57 3.09 1.72 -4.12
CA LYS A 57 2.50 2.61 -5.14
C LYS A 57 1.32 1.96 -5.84
N THR A 58 1.42 0.67 -6.16
CA THR A 58 0.35 -0.11 -6.79
C THR A 58 -0.86 -0.21 -5.86
N ALA A 59 -0.68 -0.65 -4.61
CA ALA A 59 -1.78 -0.75 -3.66
C ALA A 59 -2.46 0.61 -3.42
N LEU A 60 -1.68 1.68 -3.24
CA LEU A 60 -2.24 3.03 -3.11
C LEU A 60 -2.91 3.54 -4.38
N ALA A 61 -2.52 3.07 -5.57
CA ALA A 61 -3.18 3.44 -6.82
C ALA A 61 -4.54 2.74 -6.95
N GLU A 62 -4.64 1.47 -6.60
CA GLU A 62 -5.90 0.72 -6.57
C GLU A 62 -6.87 1.30 -5.52
N LEU A 63 -6.39 1.61 -4.31
CA LEU A 63 -7.21 2.29 -3.29
C LEU A 63 -7.75 3.64 -3.79
N ARG A 64 -6.97 4.34 -4.62
CA ARG A 64 -7.36 5.62 -5.24
C ARG A 64 -8.48 5.43 -6.26
N LYS A 65 -8.41 4.35 -7.05
CA LYS A 65 -9.44 4.00 -8.03
C LYS A 65 -10.72 3.59 -7.34
N GLU A 66 -10.66 2.81 -6.27
CA GLU A 66 -11.84 2.41 -5.50
C GLU A 66 -12.52 3.63 -4.86
N ALA A 67 -11.74 4.51 -4.23
CA ALA A 67 -12.25 5.78 -3.71
C ALA A 67 -12.94 6.62 -4.80
N PHE A 68 -12.34 6.69 -5.99
CA PHE A 68 -12.92 7.40 -7.13
C PHE A 68 -14.25 6.79 -7.58
N SER A 69 -14.35 5.45 -7.64
CA SER A 69 -15.59 4.74 -7.99
C SER A 69 -16.73 4.99 -7.01
N LEU A 70 -16.42 5.30 -5.74
CA LEU A 70 -17.40 5.68 -4.72
C LEU A 70 -17.76 7.18 -4.73
N GLY A 71 -17.18 7.96 -5.65
CA GLY A 71 -17.34 9.41 -5.70
C GLY A 71 -16.82 10.10 -4.44
N ALA A 72 -15.75 9.55 -3.85
CA ALA A 72 -15.02 10.15 -2.75
C ALA A 72 -13.90 11.04 -3.28
N ASN A 73 -13.58 12.10 -2.53
CA ASN A 73 -12.51 13.04 -2.93
C ASN A 73 -11.29 12.94 -1.98
N ALA A 74 -11.42 12.18 -0.89
CA ALA A 74 -10.30 11.84 -0.03
C ALA A 74 -10.48 10.46 0.62
N VAL A 75 -9.33 9.88 0.97
CA VAL A 75 -9.19 8.71 1.85
C VAL A 75 -8.36 9.17 3.04
N ILE A 76 -8.88 8.98 4.25
CA ILE A 76 -8.27 9.35 5.53
C ILE A 76 -8.02 8.09 6.38
N GLY A 77 -7.21 8.23 7.42
CA GLY A 77 -6.91 7.12 8.31
C GLY A 77 -6.26 5.95 7.59
N ILE A 78 -5.43 6.24 6.58
CA ILE A 78 -4.78 5.20 5.79
C ILE A 78 -3.80 4.42 6.68
N ASP A 79 -3.92 3.10 6.64
CA ASP A 79 -2.97 2.17 7.24
C ASP A 79 -2.35 1.25 6.18
N LEU A 80 -1.09 0.85 6.38
CA LEU A 80 -0.34 0.02 5.44
C LEU A 80 0.33 -1.14 6.18
N ASP A 81 -0.16 -2.34 5.95
CA ASP A 81 0.37 -3.56 6.55
C ASP A 81 1.15 -4.38 5.53
N TYR A 82 2.31 -4.87 5.97
CA TYR A 82 3.11 -5.84 5.22
C TYR A 82 2.99 -7.18 5.95
N SER A 83 2.53 -8.21 5.25
CA SER A 83 2.34 -9.53 5.82
C SER A 83 2.92 -10.61 4.92
N GLU A 84 3.56 -11.60 5.51
CA GLU A 84 4.11 -12.75 4.78
C GLU A 84 3.23 -13.97 5.01
N ILE A 85 2.75 -14.58 3.92
CA ILE A 85 2.11 -15.89 3.97
C ILE A 85 3.08 -16.89 3.38
N SER A 86 3.55 -17.83 4.20
CA SER A 86 4.34 -18.97 3.75
C SER A 86 3.49 -20.23 3.81
N GLY A 87 3.05 -20.70 2.64
CA GLY A 87 2.30 -21.95 2.53
C GLY A 87 3.25 -23.14 2.71
N GLY A 88 3.29 -23.71 3.91
CA GLY A 88 3.68 -25.11 4.18
C GLY A 88 4.98 -25.64 3.57
N GLY A 89 5.89 -24.78 3.11
CA GLY A 89 7.25 -25.18 2.76
C GLY A 89 7.90 -24.61 1.50
N LYS A 90 7.23 -24.04 0.48
CA LYS A 90 7.99 -23.71 -0.77
C LYS A 90 7.75 -22.40 -1.53
N SER A 91 6.73 -21.60 -1.26
CA SER A 91 6.62 -20.27 -1.88
C SER A 91 5.98 -19.27 -0.93
N GLY A 92 6.81 -18.48 -0.26
CA GLY A 92 6.33 -17.32 0.49
C GLY A 92 5.75 -16.27 -0.44
N MET A 93 4.78 -15.52 0.02
CA MET A 93 4.27 -14.32 -0.63
C MET A 93 4.30 -13.17 0.36
N LEU A 94 4.79 -12.02 -0.09
CA LEU A 94 4.65 -10.76 0.64
C LEU A 94 3.39 -10.06 0.15
N PHE A 95 2.49 -9.80 1.07
CA PHE A 95 1.30 -8.99 0.87
C PHE A 95 1.54 -7.59 1.41
N ILE A 96 1.05 -6.61 0.67
CA ILE A 96 0.80 -5.27 1.19
C ILE A 96 -0.70 -5.09 1.17
N VAL A 97 -1.27 -4.82 2.33
CA VAL A 97 -2.67 -4.43 2.48
C VAL A 97 -2.67 -2.95 2.83
N VAL A 98 -3.50 -2.19 2.13
CA VAL A 98 -3.75 -0.79 2.46
C VAL A 98 -5.23 -0.63 2.73
N SER A 99 -5.57 -0.04 3.87
CA SER A 99 -6.96 0.25 4.24
C SER A 99 -7.13 1.73 4.54
N GLY A 100 -8.35 2.23 4.43
CA GLY A 100 -8.69 3.58 4.88
C GLY A 100 -10.17 3.90 4.74
N THR A 101 -10.57 5.07 5.23
CA THR A 101 -11.96 5.52 5.15
C THR A 101 -12.11 6.55 4.04
N VAL A 102 -13.06 6.34 3.12
CA VAL A 102 -13.39 7.32 2.08
C VAL A 102 -14.35 8.37 2.61
N ASN A 103 -14.14 9.62 2.17
CA ASN A 103 -15.01 10.72 2.55
C ASN A 103 -15.26 11.72 1.41
N ARG A 104 -16.30 12.54 1.60
CA ARG A 104 -16.54 13.76 0.84
C ARG A 104 -16.18 14.97 1.70
N PRO A 105 -15.22 15.81 1.29
CA PRO A 105 -14.95 17.06 1.96
C PRO A 105 -16.07 18.09 1.66
N GLU A 106 -16.32 18.98 2.62
CA GLU A 106 -17.13 20.19 2.36
C GLU A 106 -16.28 21.15 1.53
N PHE A 107 -16.78 21.57 0.36
CA PHE A 107 -16.17 22.68 -0.36
C PHE A 107 -16.47 23.97 0.41
N ILE A 108 -15.42 24.65 0.86
CA ILE A 108 -15.49 26.00 1.45
C ILE A 108 -15.40 27.02 0.33
#